data_AF-A0A158PDW0-F1
#
_entry.id   AF-A0A158PDW0-F1
#
_cell.length_a   1.000
_cell.length_b   1.000
_cell.length_c   1.000
_cell.angle_alpha   90.00
_cell.angle_beta   90.00
_cell.angle_gamma   90.00
#
_symmetry.space_group_name_H-M   'P 1'
#
loop_
_entity.id
_entity.type
_entity.pdbx_description
1 polymer ?
#
loop_
_entity_poly.entity_id
_entity_poly.type
_entity_poly.pdbx_seq_one_letter_code
_entity_poly.pdbx_strand_id
1 'polypeptide(L)'
;LYRSDQVAAGLKPKRKEEVIVEERIPESTEKFEIDFYNGDLHLKGSPTDDWVIDPDNQDGLALMWGGVKSTYEYPGSYCYTSLGKRANNNIFTDYGDSFTIGDVITAQMDLVDGVISFWKNSESMGPAFTNITIPENETVYPHICVKNCRVSVNFGTFPGGEEEWNNRPEWIFPNSLPCSQTERAQLPPESKSDCTVLMMVGLPSVGKTTWVRRYIREHPSENWTLISADTILAAMKVNSLNFQYKMLL
;
A
#
# COMPACT_ATOMS: atom_id res chain seq x y z
N LEU A 1 33.43 50.02 12.80
CA LEU A 1 32.36 49.13 13.31
C LEU A 1 31.13 49.30 12.42
N TYR A 2 31.11 48.64 11.26
CA TYR A 2 29.96 48.63 10.36
C TYR A 2 29.29 47.26 10.49
N ARG A 3 28.01 47.25 10.88
CA ARG A 3 27.14 46.05 10.88
C ARG A 3 26.90 45.61 9.44
N SER A 4 27.28 44.40 9.12
CA SER A 4 27.11 43.78 7.81
C SER A 4 25.83 42.94 7.75
N ASP A 5 24.67 43.58 7.89
CA ASP A 5 23.37 42.93 7.64
C ASP A 5 22.50 43.86 6.79
N GLN A 6 22.80 43.92 5.49
CA GLN A 6 21.84 44.36 4.48
C GLN A 6 21.77 43.31 3.38
N VAL A 7 20.73 42.50 3.42
CA VAL A 7 20.35 41.60 2.32
C VAL A 7 19.61 42.46 1.28
N ALA A 8 20.14 42.54 0.06
CA ALA A 8 19.51 43.27 -1.03
C ALA A 8 18.12 42.67 -1.34
N ALA A 9 17.11 43.52 -1.48
CA ALA A 9 15.74 43.12 -1.79
C ALA A 9 15.68 42.43 -3.16
N GLY A 10 15.29 41.14 -3.18
CA GLY A 10 14.98 40.41 -4.42
C GLY A 10 15.51 38.97 -4.52
N LEU A 11 16.44 38.55 -3.66
CA LEU A 11 16.88 37.15 -3.61
C LEU A 11 16.06 36.39 -2.57
N LYS A 12 15.18 35.48 -3.02
CA LYS A 12 14.59 34.49 -2.12
C LYS A 12 15.73 33.68 -1.50
N PRO A 13 15.75 33.44 -0.17
CA PRO A 13 16.75 32.56 0.41
C PRO A 13 16.70 31.22 -0.31
N LYS A 14 17.87 30.66 -0.68
CA LYS A 14 17.93 29.28 -1.18
C LYS A 14 17.24 28.42 -0.13
N ARG A 15 16.12 27.80 -0.51
CA ARG A 15 15.46 26.78 0.30
C ARG A 15 16.57 25.80 0.68
N LYS A 16 16.82 25.60 1.98
CA LYS A 16 17.69 24.51 2.40
C LYS A 16 17.17 23.28 1.68
N GLU A 17 18.03 22.61 0.91
CA GLU A 17 17.73 21.27 0.43
C GLU A 17 17.61 20.43 1.71
N GLU A 18 16.38 20.30 2.20
CA GLU A 18 16.06 19.23 3.13
C GLU A 18 16.43 17.96 2.39
N VAL A 19 17.41 17.25 2.94
CA VAL A 19 17.79 15.93 2.44
C VAL A 19 16.51 15.13 2.41
N ILE A 20 16.00 14.85 1.21
CA ILE A 20 14.92 13.90 1.02
C ILE A 20 15.54 12.60 1.49
N VAL A 21 15.19 12.17 2.71
CA VAL A 21 15.60 10.88 3.22
C VAL A 21 15.06 9.86 2.23
N GLU A 22 15.96 9.20 1.52
CA GLU A 22 15.57 8.16 0.58
C GLU A 22 14.89 7.05 1.36
N GLU A 23 13.77 6.55 0.84
CA GLU A 23 13.04 5.45 1.46
C GLU A 23 13.99 4.28 1.68
N ARG A 24 14.03 3.77 2.92
CA ARG A 24 14.90 2.67 3.31
C ARG A 24 14.51 1.43 2.51
N ILE A 25 15.44 0.91 1.71
CA ILE A 25 15.27 -0.38 1.03
C ILE A 25 15.39 -1.47 2.11
N PRO A 26 14.45 -2.41 2.20
CA PRO A 26 14.56 -3.55 3.11
C PRO A 26 15.87 -4.31 2.86
N GLU A 27 16.73 -4.39 3.88
CA GLU A 27 18.05 -5.02 3.79
C GLU A 27 17.99 -6.52 4.10
N SER A 28 16.96 -6.96 4.84
CA SER A 28 16.78 -8.36 5.19
C SER A 28 15.98 -9.13 4.14
N THR A 29 16.42 -10.35 3.85
CA THR A 29 15.63 -11.36 3.11
C THR A 29 15.04 -12.42 4.05
N GLU A 30 15.28 -12.31 5.35
CA GLU A 30 14.91 -13.31 6.36
C GLU A 30 13.73 -12.87 7.23
N LYS A 31 13.30 -11.61 7.09
CA LYS A 31 12.19 -11.03 7.86
C LYS A 31 11.24 -10.26 6.95
N PHE A 32 9.96 -10.34 7.24
CA PHE A 32 8.95 -9.41 6.78
C PHE A 32 9.25 -8.02 7.35
N GLU A 33 9.53 -7.10 6.44
CA GLU A 33 9.71 -5.67 6.68
C GLU A 33 8.68 -4.89 5.86
N ILE A 34 8.40 -3.65 6.26
CA ILE A 34 7.51 -2.78 5.51
C ILE A 34 8.20 -2.40 4.20
N ASP A 35 7.55 -2.72 3.07
CA ASP A 35 8.04 -2.36 1.75
C ASP A 35 7.46 -1.01 1.33
N PHE A 36 8.27 0.05 1.48
CA PHE A 36 7.91 1.40 1.06
C PHE A 36 7.96 1.56 -0.46
N TYR A 37 8.80 0.80 -1.15
CA TYR A 37 8.97 0.91 -2.60
C TYR A 37 7.74 0.42 -3.37
N ASN A 38 7.18 -0.73 -2.97
CA ASN A 38 5.92 -1.21 -3.50
C ASN A 38 4.71 -0.59 -2.78
N GLY A 39 4.95 0.33 -1.83
CA GLY A 39 3.94 1.11 -1.13
C GLY A 39 3.30 2.18 -2.02
N ASP A 40 2.13 2.65 -1.62
CA ASP A 40 1.49 3.82 -2.24
C ASP A 40 2.37 5.07 -2.04
N LEU A 41 2.35 5.99 -3.00
CA LEU A 41 3.16 7.22 -3.08
C LEU A 41 2.93 8.20 -1.92
N HIS A 42 2.01 7.88 -1.01
CA HIS A 42 1.61 8.67 0.15
C HIS A 42 1.98 8.05 1.50
N LEU A 43 2.79 6.99 1.49
CA LEU A 43 3.29 6.30 2.69
C LEU A 43 4.76 6.59 2.90
N LYS A 44 5.15 6.97 4.11
CA LYS A 44 6.57 7.05 4.51
C LYS A 44 6.79 6.24 5.77
N GLY A 45 7.90 5.52 5.81
CA GLY A 45 8.37 4.89 7.04
C GLY A 45 8.80 5.95 8.04
N SER A 46 8.58 5.69 9.32
CA SER A 46 9.21 6.51 10.35
C SER A 46 10.73 6.40 10.21
N PRO A 47 11.46 7.52 10.19
CA PRO A 47 12.94 7.51 10.10
C PRO A 47 13.62 6.98 11.37
N THR A 48 12.84 6.68 12.41
CA THR A 48 13.35 6.33 13.75
C THR A 48 12.74 5.05 14.31
N ASP A 49 11.75 4.46 13.64
CA ASP A 49 10.99 3.32 14.17
C ASP A 49 10.45 2.47 13.02
N ASP A 50 11.02 1.28 12.84
CA ASP A 50 10.71 0.35 11.75
C ASP A 50 9.28 -0.22 11.83
N TRP A 51 8.60 -0.07 12.96
CA TRP A 51 7.24 -0.59 13.20
C TRP A 51 6.14 0.42 12.90
N VAL A 52 6.53 1.64 12.53
CA VAL A 52 5.64 2.79 12.44
C VAL A 52 5.56 3.30 11.02
N ILE A 53 4.32 3.50 10.58
CA ILE A 53 4.01 4.16 9.31
C ILE A 53 3.47 5.56 9.60
N ASP A 54 4.10 6.58 9.00
CA ASP A 54 3.66 7.97 9.05
C ASP A 54 2.95 8.36 7.72
N PRO A 55 1.72 8.89 7.76
CA PRO A 55 0.99 9.29 6.55
C PRO A 55 1.52 10.63 5.99
N ASP A 56 1.69 10.73 4.67
CA ASP A 56 2.08 11.99 4.02
C ASP A 56 0.87 12.93 3.78
N ASN A 57 -0.40 12.49 3.91
CA ASN A 57 -1.62 13.30 3.69
C ASN A 57 -2.98 12.76 4.27
N GLN A 58 -3.95 13.71 4.30
CA GLN A 58 -5.40 13.82 4.62
C GLN A 58 -6.53 12.69 4.54
N ASP A 59 -6.71 11.67 5.42
CA ASP A 59 -7.95 10.92 5.92
C ASP A 59 -8.30 9.43 5.52
N GLY A 60 -8.14 8.42 6.41
CA GLY A 60 -8.73 7.06 6.37
C GLY A 60 -7.81 5.81 6.55
N LEU A 61 -8.20 4.77 7.30
CA LEU A 61 -7.41 3.51 7.43
C LEU A 61 -8.08 2.33 6.71
N ALA A 62 -7.30 1.53 5.98
CA ALA A 62 -7.70 0.28 5.35
C ALA A 62 -6.60 -0.79 5.46
N LEU A 63 -6.97 -2.00 5.88
CA LEU A 63 -6.10 -3.18 5.86
C LEU A 63 -6.47 -4.03 4.65
N MET A 64 -5.49 -4.44 3.87
CA MET A 64 -5.66 -5.17 2.63
C MET A 64 -4.81 -6.44 2.61
N TRP A 65 -5.28 -7.49 1.95
CA TRP A 65 -4.46 -8.61 1.50
C TRP A 65 -4.52 -8.62 -0.02
N GLY A 66 -3.38 -8.72 -0.69
CA GLY A 66 -3.31 -8.59 -2.14
C GLY A 66 -2.25 -9.49 -2.76
N GLY A 67 -2.46 -9.93 -4.00
CA GLY A 67 -1.42 -10.61 -4.77
C GLY A 67 -0.29 -9.65 -5.18
N VAL A 68 0.85 -10.20 -5.64
CA VAL A 68 2.07 -9.47 -6.11
C VAL A 68 1.77 -8.24 -6.99
N LYS A 69 0.64 -8.25 -7.71
CA LYS A 69 0.25 -7.22 -8.69
C LYS A 69 -0.97 -6.38 -8.29
N SER A 70 -1.57 -6.61 -7.12
CA SER A 70 -2.74 -5.86 -6.67
C SER A 70 -2.31 -4.71 -5.78
N THR A 71 -1.82 -3.64 -6.38
CA THR A 71 -1.97 -2.32 -5.77
C THR A 71 -3.40 -1.84 -6.02
N TYR A 72 -4.02 -1.20 -5.04
CA TYR A 72 -5.41 -0.72 -5.09
C TYR A 72 -6.47 -1.84 -5.20
N GLU A 73 -7.74 -1.47 -5.31
CA GLU A 73 -8.95 -2.34 -5.31
C GLU A 73 -9.08 -3.23 -6.57
N TYR A 74 -7.99 -3.89 -6.97
CA TYR A 74 -7.89 -4.77 -8.13
C TYR A 74 -8.45 -6.17 -7.83
N PRO A 75 -8.96 -6.92 -8.84
CA PRO A 75 -9.28 -8.34 -8.68
C PRO A 75 -8.13 -9.12 -8.02
N GLY A 76 -8.43 -9.84 -6.94
CA GLY A 76 -7.42 -10.54 -6.12
C GLY A 76 -6.99 -9.80 -4.85
N SER A 77 -7.54 -8.61 -4.58
CA SER A 77 -7.36 -7.88 -3.31
C SER A 77 -8.58 -8.03 -2.37
N TYR A 78 -8.33 -8.13 -1.07
CA TYR A 78 -9.33 -8.31 -0.02
C TYR A 78 -9.10 -7.27 1.07
N CYS A 79 -10.05 -6.37 1.27
CA CYS A 79 -9.88 -5.20 2.11
C CYS A 79 -10.92 -5.15 3.23
N TYR A 80 -10.50 -4.67 4.41
CA TYR A 80 -11.36 -4.24 5.49
C TYR A 80 -11.08 -2.77 5.83
N THR A 81 -12.15 -1.97 5.88
CA THR A 81 -12.07 -0.51 5.98
C THR A 81 -12.53 -0.03 7.35
N SER A 82 -12.02 1.13 7.77
CA SER A 82 -12.43 1.84 9.00
C SER A 82 -13.93 2.10 9.14
N LEU A 83 -14.70 2.03 8.04
CA LEU A 83 -16.16 2.15 8.05
C LEU A 83 -16.90 0.84 8.37
N GLY A 84 -16.19 -0.23 8.73
CA GLY A 84 -16.83 -1.54 9.01
C GLY A 84 -17.21 -2.31 7.74
N LYS A 85 -16.69 -1.90 6.58
CA LYS A 85 -16.99 -2.52 5.29
C LYS A 85 -15.84 -3.40 4.82
N ARG A 86 -16.18 -4.54 4.24
CA ARG A 86 -15.27 -5.34 3.43
C ARG A 86 -15.33 -4.87 1.97
N ALA A 87 -14.20 -4.91 1.27
CA ALA A 87 -14.12 -4.57 -0.15
C ALA A 87 -13.32 -5.61 -0.96
N ASN A 88 -13.85 -5.98 -2.12
CA ASN A 88 -13.17 -6.81 -3.11
C ASN A 88 -13.63 -6.37 -4.50
N ASN A 89 -12.68 -6.16 -5.42
CA ASN A 89 -12.99 -5.75 -6.80
C ASN A 89 -13.89 -4.50 -6.90
N ASN A 90 -13.60 -3.45 -6.13
CA ASN A 90 -14.39 -2.22 -6.00
C ASN A 90 -15.84 -2.40 -5.50
N ILE A 91 -16.18 -3.56 -4.91
CA ILE A 91 -17.49 -3.80 -4.30
C ILE A 91 -17.36 -3.73 -2.79
N PHE A 92 -18.09 -2.78 -2.19
CA PHE A 92 -18.13 -2.58 -0.74
C PHE A 92 -19.38 -3.21 -0.15
N THR A 93 -19.23 -3.95 0.94
CA THR A 93 -20.35 -4.58 1.66
C THR A 93 -20.15 -4.43 3.16
N ASP A 94 -21.23 -4.25 3.91
CA ASP A 94 -21.18 -4.27 5.37
C ASP A 94 -20.69 -5.63 5.87
N TYR A 95 -19.82 -5.61 6.89
CA TYR A 95 -19.19 -6.81 7.41
C TYR A 95 -18.97 -6.77 8.92
N GLY A 96 -18.29 -5.73 9.43
CA GLY A 96 -17.87 -5.64 10.81
C GLY A 96 -18.04 -4.24 11.39
N ASP A 97 -17.51 -4.02 12.58
CA ASP A 97 -17.63 -2.74 13.29
C ASP A 97 -16.63 -1.71 12.79
N SER A 98 -17.09 -0.48 12.53
CA SER A 98 -16.20 0.64 12.28
C SER A 98 -15.14 0.76 13.38
N PHE A 99 -13.93 1.18 13.02
CA PHE A 99 -12.81 1.31 13.95
C PHE A 99 -12.11 2.65 13.80
N THR A 100 -11.42 3.07 14.87
CA THR A 100 -10.79 4.39 14.98
C THR A 100 -9.43 4.29 15.68
N ILE A 101 -8.80 5.45 15.92
CA ILE A 101 -7.51 5.55 16.61
C ILE A 101 -7.63 4.91 17.99
N GLY A 102 -6.70 3.99 18.29
CA GLY A 102 -6.65 3.23 19.54
C GLY A 102 -7.25 1.83 19.45
N ASP A 103 -8.01 1.51 18.39
CA ASP A 103 -8.46 0.15 18.15
C ASP A 103 -7.31 -0.73 17.62
N VAL A 104 -7.26 -1.99 18.08
CA VAL A 104 -6.35 -3.02 17.56
C VAL A 104 -7.11 -3.88 16.56
N ILE A 105 -6.64 -3.89 15.31
CA ILE A 105 -7.22 -4.73 14.25
C ILE A 105 -6.25 -5.85 13.90
N THR A 106 -6.73 -7.09 14.00
CA THR A 106 -5.99 -8.26 13.53
C THR A 106 -6.60 -8.76 12.23
N ALA A 107 -5.78 -8.94 11.20
CA ALA A 107 -6.18 -9.57 9.96
C ALA A 107 -5.59 -10.98 9.90
N GLN A 108 -6.44 -11.98 9.69
CA GLN A 108 -6.05 -13.40 9.69
C GLN A 108 -6.49 -14.03 8.38
N MET A 109 -5.58 -14.77 7.75
CA MET A 109 -5.84 -15.55 6.56
C MET A 109 -5.59 -17.03 6.84
N ASP A 110 -6.63 -17.84 6.69
CA ASP A 110 -6.53 -19.28 6.65
C ASP A 110 -6.33 -19.74 5.21
N LEU A 111 -5.12 -20.20 4.90
CA LEU A 111 -4.75 -20.67 3.56
C LEU A 111 -5.32 -22.06 3.24
N VAL A 112 -5.69 -22.85 4.25
CA VAL A 112 -6.23 -24.19 4.07
C VAL A 112 -7.73 -24.11 3.75
N ASP A 113 -8.46 -23.34 4.55
CA ASP A 113 -9.91 -23.16 4.37
C ASP A 113 -10.25 -22.05 3.37
N GLY A 114 -9.27 -21.25 2.95
CA GLY A 114 -9.47 -20.13 2.02
C GLY A 114 -10.36 -19.05 2.61
N VAL A 115 -10.11 -18.67 3.87
CA VAL A 115 -10.92 -17.71 4.63
C VAL A 115 -10.06 -16.55 5.10
N ILE A 116 -10.55 -15.33 4.91
CA ILE A 116 -10.00 -14.14 5.57
C ILE A 116 -11.00 -13.66 6.62
N SER A 117 -10.52 -13.45 7.83
CA SER A 117 -11.30 -12.93 8.96
C SER A 117 -10.57 -11.77 9.62
N PHE A 118 -11.33 -10.88 10.25
CA PHE A 118 -10.77 -9.76 11.01
C PHE A 118 -11.25 -9.81 12.46
N TRP A 119 -10.43 -9.25 13.34
CA TRP A 119 -10.72 -9.08 14.74
C TRP A 119 -10.56 -7.62 15.13
N LYS A 120 -11.38 -7.16 16.07
CA LYS A 120 -11.27 -5.84 16.68
C LYS A 120 -11.13 -6.00 18.18
N ASN A 121 -10.08 -5.45 18.78
CA ASN A 121 -9.84 -5.48 20.23
C ASN A 121 -10.01 -6.90 20.83
N SER A 122 -9.45 -7.90 20.16
CA SER A 122 -9.51 -9.33 20.52
C SER A 122 -10.88 -10.01 20.37
N GLU A 123 -11.89 -9.33 19.83
CA GLU A 123 -13.20 -9.90 19.48
C GLU A 123 -13.30 -10.23 17.98
N SER A 124 -13.94 -11.36 17.67
CA SER A 124 -14.07 -11.85 16.29
C SER A 124 -15.18 -11.12 15.57
N MET A 125 -14.93 -10.68 14.34
CA MET A 125 -15.98 -10.15 13.46
C MET A 125 -16.51 -11.22 12.48
N GLY A 126 -16.10 -12.49 12.64
CA GLY A 126 -16.48 -13.60 11.77
C GLY A 126 -15.77 -13.58 10.40
N PRO A 127 -16.14 -14.46 9.45
CA PRO A 127 -15.48 -14.54 8.15
C PRO A 127 -15.83 -13.36 7.23
N ALA A 128 -14.81 -12.62 6.79
CA ALA A 128 -14.96 -11.52 5.84
C ALA A 128 -14.99 -12.00 4.40
N PHE A 129 -14.19 -13.02 4.08
CA PHE A 129 -14.13 -13.58 2.73
C PHE A 129 -13.96 -15.09 2.85
N THR A 130 -14.60 -15.84 1.96
CA THR A 130 -14.58 -17.30 1.94
C THR A 130 -14.38 -17.80 0.52
N ASN A 131 -13.95 -19.06 0.37
CA ASN A 131 -13.63 -19.67 -0.91
C ASN A 131 -12.53 -18.90 -1.67
N ILE A 132 -11.55 -18.36 -0.95
CA ILE A 132 -10.39 -17.73 -1.56
C ILE A 132 -9.49 -18.84 -2.11
N THR A 133 -9.23 -18.79 -3.41
CA THR A 133 -8.24 -19.64 -4.07
C THR A 133 -7.06 -18.77 -4.48
N ILE A 134 -5.87 -19.11 -4.00
CA ILE A 134 -4.62 -18.53 -4.48
C ILE A 134 -4.10 -19.44 -5.60
N PRO A 135 -3.85 -18.92 -6.81
CA PRO A 135 -3.23 -19.70 -7.88
C PRO A 135 -1.85 -20.25 -7.49
N GLU A 136 -1.48 -21.43 -8.01
CA GLU A 136 -0.24 -22.15 -7.62
C GLU A 136 1.09 -21.37 -7.83
N ASN A 137 1.06 -20.27 -8.58
CA ASN A 137 2.23 -19.40 -8.84
C ASN A 137 1.99 -17.94 -8.41
N GLU A 138 1.08 -17.73 -7.46
CA GLU A 138 0.82 -16.41 -6.91
C GLU A 138 1.09 -16.38 -5.41
N THR A 139 1.68 -15.28 -4.96
CA THR A 139 1.93 -14.99 -3.55
C THR A 139 1.00 -13.89 -3.08
N VAL A 140 0.51 -14.02 -1.85
CA VAL A 140 -0.31 -12.98 -1.17
C VAL A 140 0.55 -12.22 -0.18
N TYR A 141 0.40 -10.90 -0.18
CA TYR A 141 1.11 -9.98 0.69
C TYR A 141 0.12 -9.30 1.64
N PRO A 142 0.46 -9.19 2.94
CA PRO A 142 -0.20 -8.25 3.82
C PRO A 142 0.05 -6.83 3.31
N HIS A 143 -1.03 -6.07 3.09
CA HIS A 143 -0.99 -4.69 2.66
C HIS A 143 -1.70 -3.80 3.69
N ILE A 144 -1.15 -2.61 3.91
CA ILE A 144 -1.73 -1.62 4.80
C ILE A 144 -1.83 -0.34 4.01
N CYS A 145 -3.05 0.16 3.87
CA CYS A 145 -3.32 1.48 3.34
C CYS A 145 -3.67 2.39 4.52
N VAL A 146 -2.76 3.28 4.85
CA VAL A 146 -3.03 4.32 5.84
C VAL A 146 -3.23 5.66 5.15
N LYS A 147 -4.14 6.44 5.70
CA LYS A 147 -4.42 7.81 5.32
C LYS A 147 -4.71 8.54 6.63
N ASN A 148 -3.92 9.54 6.98
CA ASN A 148 -3.98 10.32 8.24
C ASN A 148 -3.89 9.63 9.59
N CYS A 149 -3.61 8.35 9.67
CA CYS A 149 -3.32 7.72 10.95
C CYS A 149 -1.91 7.17 10.96
N ARG A 150 -1.23 7.39 12.08
CA ARG A 150 -0.04 6.63 12.41
C ARG A 150 -0.50 5.25 12.86
N VAL A 151 0.12 4.21 12.32
CA VAL A 151 -0.14 2.83 12.74
C VAL A 151 1.14 2.18 13.21
N SER A 152 1.01 1.36 14.24
CA SER A 152 2.02 0.39 14.63
C SER A 152 1.62 -0.96 14.05
N VAL A 153 2.57 -1.66 13.46
CA VAL A 153 2.32 -2.94 12.78
C VAL A 153 3.14 -4.02 13.46
N ASN A 154 2.50 -5.15 13.75
CA ASN A 154 3.17 -6.31 14.35
C ASN A 154 3.09 -7.51 13.41
N PHE A 155 4.24 -7.89 12.86
CA PHE A 155 4.40 -9.10 12.04
C PHE A 155 5.02 -10.28 12.81
N GLY A 156 5.03 -10.24 14.15
CA GLY A 156 5.62 -11.26 15.03
C GLY A 156 6.97 -10.88 15.64
N THR A 157 7.35 -9.61 15.57
CA THR A 157 8.68 -9.11 15.96
C THR A 157 8.61 -7.79 16.73
N PHE A 158 7.40 -7.32 17.06
CA PHE A 158 7.19 -6.08 17.80
C PHE A 158 7.73 -6.19 19.24
N PRO A 159 8.63 -5.30 19.69
CA PRO A 159 9.21 -5.38 21.03
C PRO A 159 8.16 -5.25 22.13
N GLY A 160 8.05 -6.24 23.02
CA GLY A 160 7.10 -6.22 24.15
C GLY A 160 5.62 -6.42 23.77
N GLY A 161 5.32 -6.75 22.51
CA GLY A 161 3.95 -6.85 21.99
C GLY A 161 3.31 -8.24 21.99
N GLU A 162 3.99 -9.31 22.41
CA GLU A 162 3.35 -10.64 22.43
C GLU A 162 2.19 -10.73 23.43
N GLU A 163 2.19 -9.88 24.47
CA GLU A 163 1.16 -9.82 25.50
C GLU A 163 0.07 -8.76 25.22
N GLU A 164 0.40 -7.70 24.46
CA GLU A 164 -0.55 -6.61 24.14
C GLU A 164 -1.41 -6.90 22.89
N TRP A 165 -1.00 -7.85 22.05
CA TRP A 165 -1.66 -8.19 20.80
C TRP A 165 -2.33 -9.56 20.93
N ASN A 166 -3.43 -9.78 20.21
CA ASN A 166 -4.19 -11.03 20.30
C ASN A 166 -3.31 -12.20 19.85
N ASN A 167 -2.80 -12.97 20.80
CA ASN A 167 -1.93 -14.12 20.55
C ASN A 167 -2.74 -15.40 20.71
N ARG A 168 -2.71 -16.23 19.66
CA ARG A 168 -3.39 -17.51 19.62
C ARG A 168 -2.40 -18.60 19.20
N PRO A 169 -2.34 -19.74 19.92
CA PRO A 169 -1.36 -20.78 19.64
C PRO A 169 -1.53 -21.43 18.25
N GLU A 170 -2.73 -21.34 17.67
CA GLU A 170 -3.00 -21.81 16.31
C GLU A 170 -2.59 -20.83 15.20
N TRP A 171 -2.24 -19.58 15.55
CA TRP A 171 -1.84 -18.56 14.58
C TRP A 171 -0.33 -18.50 14.43
N ILE A 172 0.09 -18.24 13.19
CA ILE A 172 1.50 -18.08 12.83
C ILE A 172 1.66 -16.65 12.32
N PHE A 173 2.53 -15.90 12.97
CA PHE A 173 2.91 -14.58 12.49
C PHE A 173 3.75 -14.69 11.21
N PRO A 174 3.67 -13.71 10.28
CA PRO A 174 4.46 -13.74 9.06
C PRO A 174 5.97 -13.93 9.29
N ASN A 175 6.57 -13.29 10.31
CA ASN A 175 7.99 -13.46 10.63
C ASN A 175 8.37 -14.83 11.21
N SER A 176 7.39 -15.68 11.53
CA SER A 176 7.62 -17.06 11.95
C SER A 176 7.58 -18.04 10.78
N LEU A 177 7.25 -17.60 9.56
CA LEU A 177 7.23 -18.44 8.37
C LEU A 177 8.66 -18.72 7.86
N PRO A 178 8.97 -19.96 7.44
CA PRO A 178 10.26 -20.28 6.84
C PRO A 178 10.37 -19.70 5.42
N CYS A 179 11.60 -19.44 4.96
CA CYS A 179 11.85 -18.90 3.63
C CYS A 179 11.30 -19.78 2.48
N SER A 180 11.07 -21.07 2.72
CA SER A 180 10.44 -21.98 1.75
C SER A 180 8.95 -21.68 1.50
N GLN A 181 8.32 -20.86 2.33
CA GLN A 181 6.91 -20.47 2.26
C GLN A 181 6.71 -18.97 2.03
N THR A 182 7.79 -18.24 1.74
CA THR A 182 7.76 -16.79 1.57
C THR A 182 8.46 -16.42 0.27
N GLU A 183 7.91 -15.46 -0.46
CA GLU A 183 8.53 -14.90 -1.66
C GLU A 183 8.78 -13.41 -1.46
N ARG A 184 9.98 -12.95 -1.84
CA ARG A 184 10.30 -11.53 -1.78
C ARG A 184 9.53 -10.77 -2.86
N ALA A 185 8.98 -9.61 -2.49
CA ALA A 185 8.41 -8.69 -3.46
C ALA A 185 9.46 -8.19 -4.47
N GLN A 186 9.00 -7.66 -5.60
CA GLN A 186 9.89 -7.13 -6.63
C GLN A 186 10.70 -5.95 -6.11
N LEU A 187 11.98 -5.89 -6.51
CA LEU A 187 12.88 -4.86 -6.04
C LEU A 187 12.78 -3.55 -6.83
N PRO A 188 13.07 -2.42 -6.18
CA PRO A 188 13.40 -1.20 -6.91
C PRO A 188 14.57 -1.39 -7.86
N PRO A 189 14.62 -0.61 -8.95
CA PRO A 189 15.88 -0.31 -9.61
C PRO A 189 16.90 0.23 -8.60
N GLU A 190 18.18 -0.13 -8.76
CA GLU A 190 19.25 0.23 -7.81
C GLU A 190 19.42 1.75 -7.65
N SER A 191 19.07 2.53 -8.67
CA SER A 191 19.10 3.99 -8.62
C SER A 191 17.91 4.61 -9.33
N LYS A 192 17.59 5.87 -8.98
CA LYS A 192 16.56 6.67 -9.68
C LYS A 192 16.88 6.87 -11.16
N SER A 193 18.16 6.86 -11.55
CA SER A 193 18.56 6.93 -12.96
C SER A 193 18.22 5.67 -13.75
N ASP A 194 17.98 4.55 -13.07
CA ASP A 194 17.58 3.28 -13.69
C ASP A 194 16.05 3.15 -13.79
N CYS A 195 15.29 4.08 -13.22
CA CYS A 195 13.84 4.15 -13.40
C CYS A 195 13.50 4.52 -14.85
N THR A 196 12.60 3.76 -15.47
CA THR A 196 12.15 4.03 -16.84
C THR A 196 10.80 4.75 -16.83
N VAL A 197 10.74 5.92 -17.46
CA VAL A 197 9.49 6.65 -17.71
C VAL A 197 9.20 6.64 -19.21
N LEU A 198 8.11 6.00 -19.61
CA LEU A 198 7.68 5.96 -21.01
C LEU A 198 6.49 6.90 -21.25
N MET A 199 6.74 8.05 -21.85
CA MET A 199 5.70 9.03 -22.19
C MET A 199 5.24 8.86 -23.65
N MET A 200 3.96 8.58 -23.84
CA MET A 200 3.37 8.42 -25.18
C MET A 200 2.77 9.73 -25.68
N VAL A 201 3.42 10.36 -26.67
CA VAL A 201 2.98 11.62 -27.29
C VAL A 201 2.53 11.39 -28.73
N GLY A 202 1.43 12.01 -29.14
CA GLY A 202 0.96 11.94 -30.53
C GLY A 202 -0.50 12.38 -30.69
N LEU A 203 -0.95 12.52 -31.94
CA LEU A 203 -2.30 12.95 -32.28
C LEU A 203 -3.40 12.01 -31.75
N PRO A 204 -4.64 12.48 -31.59
CA PRO A 204 -5.78 11.60 -31.31
C PRO A 204 -5.88 10.46 -32.34
N SER A 205 -6.36 9.30 -31.91
CA SER A 205 -6.63 8.14 -32.78
C SER A 205 -5.43 7.48 -33.49
N VAL A 206 -4.19 7.87 -33.19
CA VAL A 206 -2.98 7.20 -33.75
C VAL A 206 -2.58 5.89 -33.06
N GLY A 207 -3.43 5.35 -32.19
CA GLY A 207 -3.22 4.03 -31.57
C GLY A 207 -2.33 3.99 -30.33
N LYS A 208 -1.98 5.13 -29.71
CA LYS A 208 -1.12 5.20 -28.50
C LYS A 208 -1.58 4.23 -27.40
N THR A 209 -2.86 4.30 -27.02
CA THR A 209 -3.45 3.44 -25.98
C THR A 209 -3.37 1.96 -26.36
N THR A 210 -3.56 1.62 -27.64
CA THR A 210 -3.44 0.25 -28.14
C THR A 210 -2.01 -0.26 -28.00
N TRP A 211 -1.02 0.57 -28.37
CA TRP A 211 0.38 0.22 -28.23
C TRP A 211 0.76 -0.01 -26.76
N VAL A 212 0.37 0.89 -25.85
CA VAL A 212 0.68 0.75 -24.41
C VAL A 212 0.07 -0.52 -23.81
N ARG A 213 -1.22 -0.77 -24.07
CA ARG A 213 -1.89 -1.99 -23.57
C ARG A 213 -1.27 -3.26 -24.13
N ARG A 214 -0.77 -3.22 -25.38
CA ARG A 214 -0.05 -4.33 -25.99
C ARG A 214 1.31 -4.53 -25.32
N TYR A 215 2.08 -3.47 -25.15
CA TYR A 215 3.40 -3.52 -24.52
C TYR A 215 3.33 -4.14 -23.12
N ILE A 216 2.41 -3.66 -22.27
CA ILE A 216 2.20 -4.20 -20.91
C ILE A 216 1.83 -5.70 -20.94
N ARG A 217 1.01 -6.13 -21.92
CA ARG A 217 0.63 -7.54 -22.06
C ARG A 217 1.80 -8.43 -22.51
N GLU A 218 2.67 -7.90 -23.36
CA GLU A 218 3.83 -8.62 -23.90
C GLU A 218 5.02 -8.66 -22.92
N HIS A 219 5.02 -7.82 -21.88
CA HIS A 219 6.08 -7.77 -20.85
C HIS A 219 5.51 -8.03 -19.44
N PRO A 220 4.91 -9.21 -19.17
CA PRO A 220 4.22 -9.49 -17.91
C PRO A 220 5.14 -9.63 -16.68
N SER A 221 6.45 -9.77 -16.90
CA SER A 221 7.48 -9.79 -15.85
C SER A 221 7.92 -8.39 -15.41
N GLU A 222 7.68 -7.38 -16.23
CA GLU A 222 8.00 -5.98 -15.92
C GLU A 222 6.85 -5.35 -15.13
N ASN A 223 7.18 -4.49 -14.16
CA ASN A 223 6.19 -3.76 -13.38
C ASN A 223 5.97 -2.37 -13.97
N TRP A 224 4.81 -2.17 -14.59
CA TRP A 224 4.45 -0.90 -15.22
C TRP A 224 3.22 -0.27 -14.56
N THR A 225 3.41 0.91 -13.97
CA THR A 225 2.30 1.75 -13.51
C THR A 225 1.77 2.57 -14.68
N LEU A 226 0.58 2.23 -15.18
CA LEU A 226 -0.06 2.99 -16.25
C LEU A 226 -0.75 4.26 -15.72
N ILE A 227 -0.13 5.41 -16.00
CA ILE A 227 -0.70 6.73 -15.68
C ILE A 227 -1.45 7.26 -16.91
N SER A 228 -2.78 7.35 -16.82
CA SER A 228 -3.65 7.90 -17.86
C SER A 228 -4.88 8.55 -17.23
N ALA A 229 -5.55 9.45 -17.96
CA ALA A 229 -6.79 10.05 -17.48
C ALA A 229 -7.83 8.98 -17.09
N ASP A 230 -7.96 7.92 -17.89
CA ASP A 230 -8.89 6.82 -17.62
C ASP A 230 -8.53 6.04 -16.34
N THR A 231 -7.24 5.73 -16.14
CA THR A 231 -6.79 4.99 -14.95
C THR A 231 -6.91 5.81 -13.69
N ILE A 232 -6.60 7.11 -13.74
CA ILE A 232 -6.80 8.05 -12.63
C ILE A 232 -8.30 8.18 -12.31
N LEU A 233 -9.15 8.41 -13.32
CA LEU A 233 -10.60 8.52 -13.11
C LEU A 233 -11.23 7.24 -12.58
N ALA A 234 -10.71 6.07 -12.98
CA ALA A 234 -11.14 4.79 -12.44
C ALA A 234 -10.76 4.64 -10.96
N ALA A 235 -9.51 5.01 -10.60
CA ALA A 235 -9.03 4.95 -9.22
C ALA A 235 -9.71 5.99 -8.29
N MET A 236 -10.25 7.08 -8.85
CA MET A 236 -10.97 8.12 -8.08
C MET A 236 -12.42 7.77 -7.74
N LYS A 237 -12.89 6.54 -8.00
CA LYS A 237 -14.25 6.11 -7.64
C LYS A 237 -14.31 5.63 -6.20
N VAL A 238 -14.80 6.49 -5.32
CA VAL A 238 -15.17 6.11 -3.95
C VAL A 238 -16.68 5.86 -3.90
N ASN A 239 -17.09 4.68 -3.43
CA ASN A 239 -18.51 4.31 -3.21
C ASN A 239 -19.41 4.27 -4.44
N SER A 240 -18.94 3.75 -5.59
CA SER A 240 -19.79 3.55 -6.79
C SER A 240 -20.45 4.81 -7.38
N LEU A 241 -20.06 6.02 -6.95
CA LEU A 241 -20.57 7.29 -7.44
C LEU A 241 -19.62 7.87 -8.48
N ASN A 242 -20.07 7.99 -9.73
CA ASN A 242 -19.35 8.70 -10.79
C ASN A 242 -19.35 10.20 -10.48
N PHE A 243 -18.22 10.76 -10.06
CA PHE A 243 -18.07 12.21 -10.02
C PHE A 243 -17.78 12.73 -11.44
N GLN A 244 -18.75 13.41 -12.04
CA GLN A 244 -18.53 14.18 -13.27
C GLN A 244 -17.80 15.48 -12.92
N TYR A 245 -16.51 15.58 -13.25
CA TYR A 245 -15.81 16.86 -13.26
C TYR A 245 -15.59 17.33 -14.70
N LYS A 246 -16.06 18.55 -14.96
CA LYS A 246 -15.85 19.27 -16.22
C LYS A 246 -14.46 19.91 -16.14
N MET A 247 -13.49 19.34 -16.85
CA MET A 247 -12.17 19.97 -17.03
C MET A 247 -12.37 21.24 -17.89
N LEU A 248 -12.18 22.43 -17.29
CA LEU A 248 -11.97 23.65 -18.06
C LEU A 248 -10.50 23.67 -18.48
N LEU A 249 -10.28 23.73 -19.80
CA LEU A 249 -8.98 23.83 -20.47
C LEU A 249 -8.15 25.02 -19.95
#